data_AF-A0A250JL81-F1
#
_entry.id   AF-A0A250JL81-F1
#
_cell.length_a   1.000
_cell.length_b   1.000
_cell.length_c   1.000
_cell.angle_alpha   90.00
_cell.angle_beta   90.00
_cell.angle_gamma   90.00
#
_symmetry.space_group_name_H-M   'P 1'
#
loop_
_entity.id
_entity.type
_entity.pdbx_description
1 polymer ?
#
loop_
_entity_poly.entity_id
_entity_poly.type
_entity_poly.pdbx_seq_one_letter_code
_entity_poly.pdbx_strand_id
1 'polypeptide(L)'
;MNNKWIVCLALALTGCGGSGLGGTWKGEAAGWSVTVVLDEATEQSGTSYFTGTVSSNKPACFTNGTAAATLVSGKTAQILSNSSGSAANTTVVDISGELSGNTLVGYFEATSTASECDTARTAITLTRQ
;
A
#
# COMPACT_ATOMS: atom_id res chain seq x y z
N MET A 1 16.24 53.67 8.02
CA MET A 1 14.96 53.61 7.29
C MET A 1 15.23 53.12 5.87
N ASN A 2 14.89 51.85 5.60
CA ASN A 2 14.29 51.37 4.35
C ASN A 2 14.25 49.83 4.40
N ASN A 3 13.09 49.35 4.86
CA ASN A 3 12.72 47.95 4.94
C ASN A 3 12.52 47.37 3.54
N LYS A 4 13.25 46.31 3.19
CA LYS A 4 12.84 45.39 2.12
C LYS A 4 12.22 44.16 2.78
N TRP A 5 10.89 44.09 2.69
CA TRP A 5 10.09 42.93 3.08
C TRP A 5 10.33 41.82 2.07
N ILE A 6 11.06 40.79 2.46
CA ILE A 6 10.97 39.49 1.79
C ILE A 6 10.04 38.65 2.65
N VAL A 7 8.78 38.67 2.25
CA VAL A 7 7.78 37.66 2.63
C VAL A 7 8.20 36.38 1.91
N CYS A 8 9.04 35.57 2.56
CA CYS A 8 9.14 34.16 2.20
C CYS A 8 8.08 33.42 3.01
N LEU A 9 6.97 33.17 2.30
CA LEU A 9 5.92 32.21 2.59
C LEU A 9 6.39 31.12 3.56
N ALA A 10 5.79 31.12 4.74
CA ALA A 10 5.73 29.94 5.58
C ALA A 10 4.90 28.86 4.86
N LEU A 11 5.52 28.12 3.95
CA LEU A 11 5.07 26.77 3.58
C LEU A 11 5.65 25.80 4.60
N ALA A 12 5.23 25.99 5.85
CA ALA A 12 5.18 24.92 6.81
C ALA A 12 4.07 23.97 6.36
N LEU A 13 4.35 23.15 5.34
CA LEU A 13 3.67 21.86 5.16
C LEU A 13 4.13 20.97 6.32
N THR A 14 3.63 21.29 7.51
CA THR A 14 3.41 20.31 8.56
C THR A 14 2.28 19.41 8.08
N GLY A 15 2.58 18.57 7.08
CA GLY A 15 1.80 17.37 6.76
C GLY A 15 2.02 16.31 7.84
N CYS A 16 1.96 16.69 9.11
CA CYS A 16 1.94 15.79 10.24
C CYS A 16 0.46 15.54 10.55
N GLY A 17 -0.13 14.64 9.77
CA GLY A 17 -1.55 14.32 9.78
C GLY A 17 -1.83 13.30 8.68
N GLY A 18 -1.24 12.11 8.81
CA GLY A 18 -1.37 11.02 7.85
C GLY A 18 -2.80 10.47 7.81
N SER A 19 -3.68 11.12 7.06
CA SER A 19 -5.03 10.61 6.74
C SER A 19 -5.01 10.07 5.31
N GLY A 20 -4.55 8.84 5.12
CA GLY A 20 -4.47 8.19 3.81
C GLY A 20 -3.64 6.91 3.82
N LEU A 21 -3.56 6.21 2.67
CA LEU A 21 -2.74 5.00 2.52
C LEU A 21 -1.27 5.28 2.14
N GLY A 22 -0.89 6.52 1.81
CA GLY A 22 0.50 6.84 1.46
C GLY A 22 1.46 6.55 2.62
N GLY A 23 2.58 5.91 2.36
CA GLY A 23 3.57 5.48 3.35
C GLY A 23 4.03 4.03 3.18
N THR A 24 4.87 3.57 4.10
CA THR A 24 5.31 2.16 4.16
C THR A 24 4.47 1.38 5.16
N TRP A 25 4.00 0.23 4.74
CA TRP A 25 3.16 -0.69 5.52
C TRP A 25 3.75 -2.07 5.52
N LYS A 26 3.70 -2.76 6.65
CA LYS A 26 4.16 -4.14 6.78
C LYS A 26 3.15 -5.00 7.51
N GLY A 27 3.06 -6.26 7.13
CA GLY A 27 2.29 -7.26 7.86
C GLY A 27 2.58 -8.65 7.33
N GLU A 28 2.00 -9.64 8.00
CA GLU A 28 2.21 -11.05 7.68
C GLU A 28 0.87 -11.79 7.63
N ALA A 29 0.72 -12.67 6.64
CA ALA A 29 -0.44 -13.55 6.50
C ALA A 29 -0.03 -14.83 5.76
N ALA A 30 -0.49 -15.99 6.24
CA ALA A 30 -0.23 -17.29 5.61
C ALA A 30 1.27 -17.55 5.25
N GLY A 31 2.19 -17.06 6.08
CA GLY A 31 3.64 -17.19 5.85
C GLY A 31 4.23 -16.24 4.80
N TRP A 32 3.43 -15.30 4.27
CA TRP A 32 3.87 -14.17 3.47
C TRP A 32 4.13 -12.98 4.39
N SER A 33 5.36 -12.49 4.41
CA SER A 33 5.68 -11.16 4.98
C SER A 33 5.63 -10.17 3.83
N VAL A 34 4.69 -9.23 3.86
CA VAL A 34 4.49 -8.24 2.79
C VAL A 34 4.94 -6.85 3.24
N THR A 35 5.60 -6.14 2.34
CA THR A 35 5.89 -4.71 2.50
C THR A 35 5.23 -3.97 1.34
N VAL A 36 4.37 -3.01 1.68
CA VAL A 36 3.69 -2.14 0.73
C VAL A 36 4.25 -0.74 0.91
N VAL A 37 4.72 -0.12 -0.17
CA VAL A 37 5.10 1.30 -0.19
C VAL A 37 4.15 1.99 -1.15
N LEU A 38 3.39 2.97 -0.66
CA LEU A 38 2.45 3.75 -1.47
C LEU A 38 2.84 5.22 -1.45
N ASP A 39 2.82 5.84 -2.61
CA ASP A 39 3.15 7.23 -2.84
C ASP A 39 1.89 8.07 -3.09
N GLU A 40 2.08 9.29 -3.57
CA GLU A 40 1.09 10.36 -3.76
C GLU A 40 -0.31 9.90 -4.14
N ALA A 41 -1.30 10.53 -3.52
CA ALA A 41 -2.69 10.28 -3.79
C ALA A 41 -3.24 11.27 -4.82
N THR A 42 -4.04 10.78 -5.77
CA THR A 42 -5.02 11.63 -6.47
C THR A 42 -6.40 11.35 -5.88
N GLU A 43 -7.17 12.38 -5.55
CA GLU A 43 -8.54 12.20 -5.04
C GLU A 43 -9.57 12.53 -6.13
N GLN A 44 -10.54 11.63 -6.32
CA GLN A 44 -11.70 11.86 -7.18
C GLN A 44 -12.95 11.29 -6.52
N SER A 45 -13.97 12.13 -6.35
CA SER A 45 -15.30 11.73 -5.82
C SER A 45 -15.23 10.95 -4.50
N GLY A 46 -14.37 11.38 -3.55
CA GLY A 46 -14.22 10.72 -2.25
C GLY A 46 -13.46 9.39 -2.28
N THR A 47 -12.81 9.07 -3.40
CA THR A 47 -11.86 7.96 -3.52
C THR A 47 -10.47 8.52 -3.75
N SER A 48 -9.52 8.17 -2.89
CA SER A 48 -8.10 8.45 -3.09
C SER A 48 -7.45 7.28 -3.81
N TYR A 49 -6.66 7.57 -4.84
CA TYR A 49 -5.92 6.59 -5.65
C TYR A 49 -4.43 6.75 -5.39
N PHE A 50 -3.75 5.67 -5.06
CA PHE A 50 -2.33 5.62 -4.75
C PHE A 50 -1.64 4.65 -5.69
N THR A 51 -0.36 4.90 -5.96
CA THR A 51 0.52 3.99 -6.68
C THR A 51 1.74 3.67 -5.83
N GLY A 52 2.46 2.60 -6.15
CA GLY A 52 3.70 2.28 -5.44
C GLY A 52 4.19 0.87 -5.70
N THR A 53 4.63 0.17 -4.67
CA THR A 53 5.18 -1.19 -4.77
C THR A 53 4.66 -2.12 -3.67
N VAL A 54 4.55 -3.41 -4.01
CA VAL A 54 4.42 -4.50 -3.05
C VAL A 54 5.64 -5.39 -3.21
N SER A 55 6.21 -5.86 -2.10
CA SER A 55 7.26 -6.87 -2.06
C SER A 55 6.93 -7.93 -1.00
N SER A 56 7.56 -9.10 -1.11
CA SER A 56 7.33 -10.20 -0.17
C SER A 56 8.59 -11.00 0.15
N ASN A 57 8.52 -11.84 1.19
CA ASN A 57 9.53 -12.86 1.50
C ASN A 57 9.42 -14.14 0.62
N LYS A 58 8.58 -14.14 -0.43
CA LYS A 58 8.37 -15.27 -1.35
C LYS A 58 8.90 -14.97 -2.75
N PRO A 59 10.22 -14.76 -2.96
CA PRO A 59 10.77 -14.34 -4.25
C PRO A 59 10.59 -15.37 -5.38
N ALA A 60 10.31 -16.65 -5.05
CA ALA A 60 9.94 -17.65 -6.03
C ALA A 60 8.57 -17.37 -6.68
N CYS A 61 7.65 -16.77 -5.91
CA CYS A 61 6.28 -16.48 -6.30
C CYS A 61 6.06 -15.02 -6.69
N PHE A 62 6.71 -14.10 -5.97
CA PHE A 62 6.48 -12.67 -6.07
C PHE A 62 7.70 -11.90 -5.56
N THR A 63 8.41 -11.22 -6.46
CA THR A 63 9.63 -10.46 -6.11
C THR A 63 9.29 -9.04 -5.67
N ASN A 64 8.89 -8.21 -6.63
CA ASN A 64 8.44 -6.84 -6.44
C ASN A 64 7.42 -6.53 -7.55
N GLY A 65 6.25 -6.04 -7.18
CA GLY A 65 5.19 -5.69 -8.11
C GLY A 65 4.79 -4.22 -7.97
N THR A 66 4.38 -3.60 -9.07
CA THR A 66 3.75 -2.28 -9.00
C THR A 66 2.42 -2.41 -8.26
N ALA A 67 2.19 -1.52 -7.30
CA ALA A 67 0.96 -1.44 -6.54
C ALA A 67 0.03 -0.38 -7.13
N ALA A 68 -1.25 -0.70 -7.21
CA ALA A 68 -2.33 0.27 -7.35
C ALA A 68 -3.24 0.12 -6.14
N ALA A 69 -3.57 1.22 -5.48
CA ALA A 69 -4.41 1.19 -4.30
C ALA A 69 -5.51 2.25 -4.33
N THR A 70 -6.62 1.95 -3.67
CA THR A 70 -7.74 2.86 -3.48
C THR A 70 -8.07 2.98 -2.00
N LEU A 71 -8.49 4.17 -1.59
CA LEU A 71 -9.08 4.42 -0.27
C LEU A 71 -10.41 5.15 -0.47
N VAL A 72 -11.51 4.43 -0.24
CA VAL A 72 -12.87 4.96 -0.40
C VAL A 72 -13.32 5.57 0.92
N SER A 73 -13.77 6.83 0.87
CA SER A 73 -14.27 7.60 2.01
C SER A 73 -13.31 7.62 3.20
N GLY A 74 -12.00 7.58 2.93
CA GLY A 74 -10.96 7.57 3.96
C GLY A 74 -10.89 6.29 4.81
N LYS A 75 -11.64 5.24 4.47
CA LYS A 75 -11.82 4.05 5.32
C LYS A 75 -11.54 2.73 4.62
N THR A 76 -12.20 2.45 3.51
CA THR A 76 -12.11 1.14 2.85
C THR A 76 -10.95 1.15 1.87
N ALA A 77 -9.95 0.30 2.13
CA ALA A 77 -8.74 0.20 1.34
C ALA A 77 -8.75 -1.07 0.47
N GLN A 78 -8.24 -0.94 -0.75
CA GLN A 78 -7.83 -2.07 -1.58
C GLN A 78 -6.45 -1.76 -2.16
N ILE A 79 -5.55 -2.74 -2.14
CA ILE A 79 -4.21 -2.68 -2.71
C ILE A 79 -4.06 -3.91 -3.61
N LEU A 80 -3.85 -3.67 -4.90
CA LEU A 80 -3.63 -4.70 -5.90
C LEU A 80 -2.22 -4.58 -6.44
N SER A 81 -1.56 -5.72 -6.59
CA SER A 81 -0.27 -5.80 -7.25
C SER A 81 -0.14 -7.12 -7.99
N ASN A 82 0.61 -7.12 -9.09
CA ASN A 82 0.97 -8.34 -9.78
C ASN A 82 2.46 -8.33 -10.08
N SER A 83 3.07 -9.51 -9.99
CA SER A 83 4.47 -9.73 -10.31
C SER A 83 4.70 -11.21 -10.56
N SER A 84 5.86 -11.54 -11.10
CA SER A 84 6.34 -12.91 -11.19
C SER A 84 7.59 -13.07 -10.34
N GLY A 85 7.70 -14.21 -9.68
CA GLY A 85 8.96 -14.63 -9.07
C GLY A 85 9.83 -15.44 -10.03
N SER A 86 10.84 -16.11 -9.48
CA SER A 86 11.72 -16.99 -10.26
C SER A 86 11.00 -18.22 -10.85
N ALA A 87 9.80 -18.56 -10.37
CA ALA A 87 8.95 -19.61 -10.95
C ALA A 87 8.26 -19.19 -12.26
N ALA A 88 8.44 -17.94 -12.73
CA ALA A 88 7.91 -17.39 -13.99
C ALA A 88 6.37 -17.44 -14.15
N ASN A 89 5.62 -17.74 -13.09
CA ASN A 89 4.17 -17.61 -13.06
C ASN A 89 3.79 -16.24 -12.48
N THR A 90 2.81 -15.58 -13.09
CA THR A 90 2.25 -14.36 -12.52
C THR A 90 1.48 -14.70 -11.25
N THR A 91 1.73 -13.93 -10.20
CA THR A 91 0.97 -13.95 -8.95
C THR A 91 0.32 -12.59 -8.76
N VAL A 92 -0.98 -12.57 -8.49
CA VAL A 92 -1.72 -11.37 -8.12
C VAL A 92 -1.86 -11.35 -6.61
N VAL A 93 -1.45 -10.26 -5.99
CA VAL A 93 -1.66 -9.99 -4.56
C VAL A 93 -2.80 -8.98 -4.42
N ASP A 94 -3.82 -9.34 -3.65
CA ASP A 94 -4.90 -8.45 -3.21
C ASP A 94 -4.87 -8.31 -1.69
N ILE A 95 -4.76 -7.07 -1.22
CA ILE A 95 -4.90 -6.71 0.18
C ILE A 95 -6.08 -5.75 0.31
N SER A 96 -7.13 -6.17 1.01
CA SER A 96 -8.33 -5.36 1.20
C SER A 96 -8.71 -5.29 2.68
N GLY A 97 -9.17 -4.13 3.16
CA GLY A 97 -9.51 -3.96 4.57
C GLY A 97 -10.00 -2.57 4.95
N GLU A 98 -10.09 -2.32 6.25
CA GLU A 98 -10.42 -1.01 6.81
C GLU A 98 -9.18 -0.35 7.42
N LEU A 99 -8.95 0.90 7.02
CA LEU A 99 -7.93 1.78 7.59
C LEU A 99 -8.45 2.41 8.90
N SER A 100 -7.65 2.30 9.95
CA SER A 100 -7.88 2.94 11.25
C SER A 100 -6.57 3.51 11.78
N GLY A 101 -6.31 4.79 11.51
CA GLY A 101 -5.06 5.45 11.90
C GLY A 101 -3.85 4.83 11.21
N ASN A 102 -3.00 4.15 11.97
CA ASN A 102 -1.77 3.52 11.48
C ASN A 102 -1.90 2.02 11.22
N THR A 103 -3.11 1.48 11.26
CA THR A 103 -3.39 0.08 10.97
C THR A 103 -4.39 -0.07 9.84
N LEU A 104 -4.16 -1.06 8.98
CA LEU A 104 -5.10 -1.54 7.98
C LEU A 104 -5.40 -3.01 8.31
N VAL A 105 -6.64 -3.29 8.73
CA VAL A 105 -7.08 -4.62 9.15
C VAL A 105 -8.00 -5.19 8.09
N GLY A 106 -7.71 -6.39 7.61
CA GLY A 106 -8.51 -7.01 6.57
C GLY A 106 -7.95 -8.36 6.14
N TYR A 107 -7.82 -8.54 4.83
CA TYR A 107 -7.46 -9.81 4.21
C TYR A 107 -6.37 -9.65 3.17
N PHE A 108 -5.50 -10.64 3.10
CA PHE A 108 -4.50 -10.87 2.07
C PHE A 108 -4.91 -12.10 1.26
N GLU A 109 -4.78 -12.02 -0.05
CA GLU A 109 -4.96 -13.13 -0.99
C GLU A 109 -3.84 -13.07 -2.03
N ALA A 110 -3.28 -14.22 -2.38
CA ALA A 110 -2.35 -14.34 -3.50
C ALA A 110 -2.91 -15.37 -4.48
N THR A 111 -3.16 -14.97 -5.72
CA THR A 111 -3.72 -15.85 -6.76
C THR A 111 -2.65 -16.15 -7.81
N SER A 112 -2.37 -17.44 -8.03
CA SER A 112 -1.44 -17.90 -9.07
C SER A 112 -1.89 -19.23 -9.66
N THR A 113 -1.44 -19.52 -10.89
CA THR A 113 -1.59 -20.87 -11.48
C THR A 113 -0.67 -21.90 -10.84
N ALA A 114 0.39 -21.46 -10.15
CA ALA A 114 1.25 -22.30 -9.33
C ALA A 114 0.67 -22.42 -7.92
N SER A 115 0.23 -23.62 -7.54
CA SER A 115 -0.45 -23.89 -6.26
C SER A 115 0.38 -23.50 -5.02
N GLU A 116 1.70 -23.55 -5.12
CA GLU A 116 2.63 -23.17 -4.06
C GLU A 116 2.74 -21.64 -3.87
N CYS A 117 2.28 -20.87 -4.86
CA CYS A 117 2.20 -19.41 -4.86
C CYS A 117 0.77 -18.90 -4.65
N ASP A 118 -0.20 -19.81 -4.71
CA ASP A 118 -1.59 -19.54 -4.39
C ASP A 118 -1.77 -19.50 -2.86
N THR A 119 -2.57 -18.58 -2.39
CA THR A 119 -2.86 -18.39 -0.97
C THR A 119 -4.28 -17.87 -0.85
N ALA A 120 -5.14 -18.73 -0.30
CA ALA A 120 -6.51 -18.38 -0.01
C ALA A 120 -6.59 -17.14 0.89
N ARG A 121 -7.69 -16.39 0.73
CA ARG A 121 -8.03 -15.21 1.52
C ARG A 121 -7.80 -15.44 3.02
N THR A 122 -6.80 -14.78 3.56
CA THR A 122 -6.32 -14.94 4.94
C THR A 122 -6.31 -13.59 5.65
N ALA A 123 -6.69 -13.55 6.93
CA ALA A 123 -6.66 -12.32 7.69
C ALA A 123 -5.24 -11.73 7.78
N ILE A 124 -5.13 -10.41 7.60
CA ILE A 124 -3.87 -9.67 7.71
C ILE A 124 -4.11 -8.37 8.48
N THR A 125 -3.08 -7.94 9.21
CA THR A 125 -2.98 -6.57 9.73
C THR A 125 -1.71 -5.94 9.18
N LEU A 126 -1.87 -4.87 8.40
CA LEU A 126 -0.77 -4.03 7.98
C LEU A 126 -0.58 -2.88 8.97
N THR A 127 0.65 -2.64 9.39
CA THR A 127 1.01 -1.53 10.28
C THR A 127 1.95 -0.57 9.56
N ARG A 128 1.61 0.72 9.62
CA ARG A 128 2.44 1.80 9.10
C ARG A 128 3.78 1.84 9.85
N GLN A 129 4.88 2.00 9.11
CA GLN A 129 6.25 2.11 9.64
C GLN A 129 6.64 3.56 9.94
#